data_AF-A0A367GJN5-F1
#
_entry.id   AF-A0A367GJN5-F1
#
_cell.length_a   1.000
_cell.length_b   1.000
_cell.length_c   1.000
_cell.angle_alpha   90.00
_cell.angle_beta   90.00
_cell.angle_gamma   90.00
#
_symmetry.space_group_name_H-M   'P 1'
#
loop_
_entity.id
_entity.type
_entity.pdbx_description
1 polymer ?
#
loop_
_entity_poly.entity_id
_entity_poly.type
_entity_poly.pdbx_seq_one_letter_code
_entity_poly.pdbx_strand_id
1 'polypeptide(L)' 'MSEREQAKQIIDTLPDYKMQAILMFLRGVEFDDELEDDRFCEELAEKYENDPDKGQFITEDELCKELGIAL' A
#
# COMPACT_ATOMS: atom_id res chain seq x y z
N MET A 1 -7.58 -23.06 20.08
CA MET A 1 -7.78 -22.05 19.03
C MET A 1 -6.58 -22.12 18.12
N SER A 2 -6.80 -22.31 16.82
CA SER A 2 -5.73 -22.36 15.83
C SER A 2 -5.20 -20.96 15.52
N GLU A 3 -3.98 -20.87 14.99
CA GLU A 3 -3.38 -19.60 14.53
C GLU A 3 -4.28 -18.90 13.48
N ARG A 4 -4.93 -19.68 12.61
CA ARG A 4 -5.91 -19.17 11.63
C ARG A 4 -7.11 -18.51 12.29
N GLU A 5 -7.64 -19.09 13.37
CA GLU A 5 -8.76 -18.51 14.11
C GLU A 5 -8.34 -17.25 14.87
N GLN A 6 -7.12 -17.23 15.43
CA GLN A 6 -6.56 -16.04 16.07
C GLN A 6 -6.39 -14.89 15.08
N ALA A 7 -5.86 -15.16 13.87
CA ALA A 7 -5.69 -14.15 12.83
C ALA A 7 -7.03 -13.51 12.42
N LYS A 8 -8.09 -14.31 12.24
CA LYS A 8 -9.44 -13.81 11.94
C LYS A 8 -9.96 -12.88 13.04
N GLN A 9 -9.84 -13.29 14.31
CA GLN A 9 -10.25 -12.44 15.42
C GLN A 9 -9.50 -11.12 15.47
N ILE A 10 -8.19 -11.12 15.21
CA ILE A 10 -7.41 -9.88 15.17
C ILE A 10 -7.93 -8.96 14.06
N ILE A 11 -8.12 -9.49 12.84
CA ILE A 11 -8.63 -8.72 11.69
C ILE A 11 -10.00 -8.11 12.00
N ASP A 12 -10.92 -8.87 12.58
CA ASP A 12 -12.28 -8.41 12.91
C ASP A 12 -12.31 -7.27 13.95
N THR A 13 -11.23 -7.10 14.74
CA THR A 13 -11.13 -6.02 15.75
C THR A 13 -10.47 -4.74 15.24
N LEU A 14 -9.89 -4.77 14.05
CA LEU A 14 -9.14 -3.64 13.51
C LEU A 14 -10.07 -2.66 12.79
N PRO A 15 -9.77 -1.35 12.83
CA PRO A 15 -10.58 -0.35 12.16
C PRO A 15 -10.45 -0.42 10.63
N ASP A 16 -11.51 -0.04 9.91
CA ASP A 16 -11.63 -0.15 8.44
C ASP A 16 -10.47 0.51 7.67
N TYR A 17 -9.96 1.64 8.14
CA TYR A 17 -8.86 2.36 7.48
C TYR A 17 -7.54 1.55 7.45
N LYS A 18 -7.42 0.48 8.24
CA LYS A 18 -6.26 -0.44 8.21
C LYS A 18 -6.48 -1.64 7.30
N MET A 19 -7.71 -1.90 6.85
CA MET A 19 -8.04 -3.09 6.06
C MET A 19 -7.30 -3.12 4.73
N GLN A 20 -7.09 -1.97 4.10
CA GLN A 20 -6.35 -1.90 2.84
C GLN A 20 -4.91 -2.43 2.99
N ALA A 21 -4.21 -2.05 4.06
CA ALA A 21 -2.84 -2.51 4.31
C ALA A 21 -2.79 -4.01 4.63
N ILE A 22 -3.76 -4.53 5.39
CA ILE A 22 -3.86 -5.95 5.71
C ILE A 22 -4.15 -6.78 4.46
N LEU A 23 -5.07 -6.32 3.62
CA LEU A 23 -5.39 -6.97 2.35
C LEU A 23 -4.19 -7.02 1.42
N MET A 24 -3.40 -5.93 1.34
CA MET A 24 -2.16 -5.93 0.54
C MET A 24 -1.16 -6.95 1.08
N PHE A 25 -0.97 -7.01 2.40
CA PHE A 25 -0.05 -7.97 3.02
C PHE A 25 -0.47 -9.43 2.78
N LEU A 26 -1.75 -9.75 2.97
CA LEU A 26 -2.27 -11.10 2.74
C LEU A 26 -2.16 -11.53 1.28
N ARG A 27 -2.37 -10.60 0.34
CA ARG A 27 -2.14 -10.85 -1.08
C ARG A 27 -0.67 -11.13 -1.38
N GLY A 28 0.26 -10.36 -0.81
CA GLY A 28 1.69 -10.63 -0.93
C GLY A 28 2.11 -12.00 -0.38
N VAL A 29 1.44 -12.50 0.66
CA VAL A 29 1.66 -13.87 1.17
C VAL A 29 1.03 -14.95 0.25
N GLU A 30 -0.02 -14.61 -0.49
CA GLU A 30 -0.66 -15.52 -1.45
C GLU A 30 0.16 -15.70 -2.73
N PHE A 31 0.91 -14.68 -3.14
CA PHE A 31 1.79 -14.70 -4.32
C PHE A 31 3.14 -15.35 -3.98
N ASP A 32 3.21 -16.68 -4.03
CA ASP A 32 4.44 -17.48 -3.77
C ASP A 32 5.35 -17.62 -5.02
N ASP A 33 4.92 -17.13 -6.19
CA ASP A 33 5.71 -17.11 -7.43
C ASP A 33 6.07 -15.65 -7.80
N GLU A 34 7.35 -15.36 -8.06
CA GLU A 34 7.88 -14.01 -8.39
C GLU A 34 7.07 -13.31 -9.52
N LEU A 35 6.53 -14.07 -10.48
CA LEU A 35 5.71 -13.56 -11.58
C LEU A 35 4.36 -12.96 -11.12
N GLU A 36 3.77 -13.47 -10.03
CA GLU A 36 2.51 -12.93 -9.52
C GLU A 36 2.71 -11.68 -8.66
N ASP A 37 3.86 -11.56 -8.00
CA ASP A 37 4.26 -10.36 -7.24
C ASP A 37 4.54 -9.18 -8.17
N ASP A 38 5.31 -9.39 -9.25
CA ASP A 38 5.59 -8.37 -10.26
C ASP A 38 4.30 -7.82 -10.87
N ARG A 39 3.39 -8.72 -11.31
CA ARG A 39 2.10 -8.33 -11.87
C ARG A 39 1.24 -7.56 -10.87
N PHE A 40 1.23 -7.96 -9.61
CA PHE A 40 0.48 -7.26 -8.57
C PHE A 40 1.04 -5.84 -8.34
N CYS A 41 2.37 -5.69 -8.31
CA CYS A 41 3.02 -4.39 -8.16
C CYS A 41 2.76 -3.47 -9.37
N GLU A 42 2.81 -4.00 -10.59
CA GLU A 42 2.45 -3.27 -11.82
C GLU A 42 1.00 -2.78 -11.77
N GLU A 43 0.04 -3.65 -11.43
CA GLU A 43 -1.37 -3.26 -11.30
C GLU A 43 -1.59 -2.17 -10.24
N LEU A 44 -0.82 -2.21 -9.15
CA LEU A 44 -0.93 -1.21 -8.08
C LEU A 44 -0.45 0.16 -8.58
N ALA A 45 0.68 0.19 -9.28
CA ALA A 45 1.23 1.39 -9.89
C ALA A 45 0.27 1.95 -10.96
N GLU A 46 -0.28 1.11 -11.83
CA GLU A 46 -1.28 1.53 -12.82
C GLU A 46 -2.54 2.09 -12.17
N LYS A 47 -3.05 1.46 -11.10
CA LYS A 47 -4.21 1.98 -10.37
C LYS A 47 -3.92 3.34 -9.77
N TYR A 48 -2.75 3.53 -9.17
CA TYR A 48 -2.34 4.83 -8.63
C TYR A 48 -2.20 5.89 -9.73
N GLU A 49 -1.57 5.57 -10.86
CA GLU A 49 -1.38 6.51 -11.96
C GLU A 49 -2.71 6.94 -12.60
N ASN A 50 -3.68 6.03 -12.66
CA ASN A 50 -5.01 6.26 -13.22
C ASN A 50 -6.01 6.85 -12.21
N ASP A 51 -5.65 6.98 -10.94
CA ASP A 51 -6.54 7.56 -9.92
C ASP A 51 -6.67 9.08 -10.15
N PRO A 52 -7.88 9.60 -10.44
CA PRO A 52 -8.10 11.03 -10.66
C PRO A 52 -7.82 11.88 -9.40
N ASP A 53 -7.71 11.27 -8.22
CA ASP A 53 -7.41 11.90 -6.94
C ASP A 53 -6.07 11.42 -6.34
N LYS A 54 -5.09 11.05 -7.19
CA LYS A 54 -3.76 10.59 -6.74
C LYS A 54 -2.89 11.62 -5.99
N GLY A 55 -3.46 12.79 -5.71
CA GLY A 55 -2.86 13.86 -4.91
C GLY A 55 -2.23 14.98 -5.74
N GLN A 56 -1.56 15.89 -5.02
CA GLN A 56 -0.78 16.98 -5.59
C GLN A 56 0.71 16.66 -5.48
N PHE A 57 1.44 16.99 -6.54
CA PHE A 57 2.87 16.72 -6.64
C PHE A 57 3.61 18.05 -6.66
N ILE A 58 4.71 18.11 -5.92
CA ILE A 58 5.71 19.16 -6.00
C ILE A 58 7.05 18.51 -6.31
N THR A 59 7.91 19.24 -7.00
CA THR A 59 9.29 18.82 -7.24
C THR A 59 10.10 18.85 -5.95
N GLU A 60 11.22 18.13 -5.92
CA GLU A 60 12.17 18.17 -4.80
C GLU A 60 12.66 19.61 -4.54
N ASP A 61 12.96 20.36 -5.61
CA ASP A 61 13.33 21.78 -5.56
C ASP A 61 12.26 22.65 -4.89
N GLU A 62 10.99 22.46 -5.25
CA GLU A 62 9.85 23.18 -4.66
C GLU A 62 9.69 22.83 -3.17
N LEU A 63 9.79 21.55 -2.82
CA LEU A 63 9.75 21.08 -1.43
C LEU A 63 10.90 21.69 -0.60
N CYS A 64 12.13 21.65 -1.10
CA CYS A 64 13.30 22.22 -0.43
C CYS A 64 13.15 23.72 -0.23
N LYS A 65 12.61 24.43 -1.23
CA LYS A 65 12.33 25.87 -1.13
C LYS A 65 11.26 26.17 -0.08
N GLU A 66 10.18 25.40 -0.01
CA GLU A 66 9.14 25.57 1.00
C GLU A 66 9.64 25.31 2.42
N LEU A 67 10.51 24.32 2.58
CA LEU A 67 11.09 23.93 3.88
C LEU A 67 12.32 24.78 4.28
N GLY A 68 12.84 25.63 3.38
CA GLY A 68 14.07 26.39 3.62
C GLY A 68 15.34 25.52 3.67
N ILE A 69 15.32 24.39 2.98
CA ILE A 69 16.45 23.45 2.86
C ILE A 69 17.26 23.80 1.61
N ALA A 70 18.58 23.83 1.73
CA ALA A 70 19.47 23.93 0.58
C ALA A 70 19.68 22.53 -0.01
N LEU A 71 19.47 22.40 -1.33
CA LEU A 71 19.82 21.22 -2.13
C LEU A 71 21.34 21.11 -2.33
#